data_AF-A0A8B7TWX2-F1
#
_entry.id   AF-A0A8B7TWX2-F1
#
_cell.length_a   1.000
_cell.length_b   1.000
_cell.length_c   1.000
_cell.angle_alpha   90.00
_cell.angle_beta   90.00
_cell.angle_gamma   90.00
#
_symmetry.space_group_name_H-M   'P 1'
#
loop_
_entity.id
_entity.type
_entity.pdbx_description
1 polymer ?
#
loop_
_entity_poly.entity_id
_entity_poly.type
_entity_poly.pdbx_seq_one_letter_code
_entity_poly.pdbx_strand_id
1 'polypeptide(L)'
;MAVSRRPVALALCVFLSLCRAGAQHGPACAKWCPPNSVCVSGTACRCKLGFSPPDKLITSPTGTCDDINECAAPLKVSCGKFADCENTEGSYYCTCSPGYELESGGKNFSNESENTCRGESPLSPHLPCHQQTGPLSRCQSGGGARAPTSQLCAWRWLE
;
A
#
# COMPACT_ATOMS: atom_id res chain seq x y z
N MET A 1 86.07 32.86 -0.73
CA MET A 1 84.70 33.39 -0.51
C MET A 1 84.21 33.95 -1.84
N ALA A 2 83.12 33.41 -2.37
CA ALA A 2 82.64 33.65 -3.73
C ALA A 2 81.43 34.59 -3.71
N VAL A 3 81.42 35.64 -4.55
CA VAL A 3 80.21 36.41 -4.88
C VAL A 3 80.31 36.90 -6.33
N SER A 4 79.45 36.37 -7.20
CA SER A 4 79.20 36.78 -8.59
C SER A 4 78.02 35.94 -9.06
N ARG A 5 76.90 36.38 -9.65
CA ARG A 5 76.31 37.65 -10.12
C ARG A 5 74.77 37.42 -10.13
N ARG A 6 73.95 38.46 -9.93
CA ARG A 6 72.50 38.46 -10.30
C ARG A 6 72.36 38.79 -11.80
N PRO A 7 71.22 38.67 -12.51
CA PRO A 7 69.83 38.32 -12.10
C PRO A 7 69.11 37.34 -13.07
N VAL A 8 67.84 36.97 -12.81
CA VAL A 8 66.67 37.07 -13.73
C VAL A 8 65.43 36.64 -12.93
N ALA A 9 64.40 37.47 -12.96
CA ALA A 9 63.11 37.26 -12.33
C ALA A 9 62.28 36.19 -13.06
N LEU A 10 61.51 35.39 -12.31
CA LEU A 10 60.23 34.84 -12.80
C LEU A 10 59.33 34.56 -11.60
N ALA A 11 58.21 35.27 -11.61
CA ALA A 11 57.10 35.20 -10.68
C ALA A 11 56.33 33.88 -10.79
N LEU A 12 55.60 33.51 -9.73
CA LEU A 12 54.27 32.87 -9.68
C LEU A 12 54.14 32.21 -8.30
N CYS A 13 53.42 32.78 -7.31
CA CYS A 13 51.98 32.56 -7.10
C CYS A 13 51.58 31.10 -7.46
N VAL A 14 51.06 30.26 -6.58
CA VAL A 14 49.73 30.39 -5.97
C VAL A 14 49.59 29.37 -4.81
N PHE A 15 49.21 29.92 -3.66
CA PHE A 15 48.29 29.42 -2.63
C PHE A 15 47.61 28.03 -2.74
N LEU A 16 47.55 27.39 -1.56
CA LEU A 16 46.44 26.57 -1.05
C LEU A 16 46.15 25.24 -1.77
N SER A 17 46.56 24.17 -1.09
CA SER A 17 45.72 23.00 -0.79
C SER A 17 44.58 22.70 -1.77
N LEU A 18 44.91 22.17 -2.95
CA LEU A 18 43.95 21.32 -3.65
C LEU A 18 43.95 19.95 -2.95
N CYS A 19 43.38 19.91 -1.74
CA CYS A 19 42.59 18.74 -1.40
C CYS A 19 41.53 18.68 -2.49
N ARG A 20 41.78 17.83 -3.49
CA ARG A 20 40.78 17.42 -4.46
C ARG A 20 39.75 16.66 -3.63
N ALA A 21 38.84 17.40 -3.00
CA ALA A 21 37.54 16.88 -2.66
C ALA A 21 36.92 16.56 -4.01
N GLY A 22 37.19 15.35 -4.50
CA GLY A 22 36.20 14.64 -5.25
C GLY A 22 35.01 14.54 -4.32
N ALA A 23 34.20 15.60 -4.29
CA ALA A 23 32.81 15.46 -3.97
C ALA A 23 32.34 14.40 -4.96
N GLN A 24 32.27 13.16 -4.49
CA GLN A 24 31.50 12.13 -5.15
C GLN A 24 30.07 12.64 -5.06
N HIS A 25 29.73 13.59 -5.94
CA HIS A 25 28.38 13.95 -6.26
C HIS A 25 27.78 12.61 -6.66
N GLY A 26 26.86 12.10 -5.82
CA GLY A 26 26.04 10.96 -6.19
C GLY A 26 25.51 11.17 -7.61
N PRO A 27 25.22 10.09 -8.35
CA PRO A 27 24.82 10.19 -9.76
C PRO A 27 23.80 11.32 -9.91
N ALA A 28 24.15 12.33 -10.73
CA ALA A 28 23.29 13.49 -10.94
C ALA A 28 21.92 12.95 -11.34
N CYS A 29 20.86 13.34 -10.63
CA CYS A 29 19.57 12.69 -10.76
C CYS A 29 18.72 13.30 -11.90
N ALA A 30 18.00 12.45 -12.64
CA ALA A 30 16.99 12.85 -13.61
C ALA A 30 15.88 13.67 -12.92
N LYS A 31 15.75 14.96 -13.26
CA LYS A 31 14.71 15.84 -12.69
C LYS A 31 13.30 15.56 -13.21
N TRP A 32 13.19 14.75 -14.25
CA TRP A 32 11.93 14.48 -14.97
C TRP A 32 11.28 13.16 -14.54
N CYS A 33 11.78 12.52 -13.47
CA CYS A 33 11.17 11.29 -12.96
C CYS A 33 9.69 11.53 -12.59
N PRO A 34 8.78 10.61 -12.98
CA PRO A 34 7.36 10.73 -12.66
C PRO A 34 7.10 10.60 -11.15
N PRO A 35 5.91 11.00 -10.65
CA PRO A 35 5.50 10.69 -9.28
C PRO A 35 5.59 9.18 -9.01
N ASN A 36 5.68 8.81 -7.74
CA ASN A 36 5.78 7.41 -7.31
C ASN A 36 6.96 6.63 -7.91
N SER A 37 8.05 7.34 -8.23
CA SER A 37 9.30 6.76 -8.69
C SER A 37 10.50 7.17 -7.84
N VAL A 38 11.59 6.44 -7.99
CA VAL A 38 12.90 6.69 -7.40
C VAL A 38 13.91 6.89 -8.53
N CYS A 39 14.72 7.91 -8.39
CA CYS A 39 15.77 8.21 -9.31
C CYS A 39 16.92 7.21 -9.20
N VAL A 40 17.34 6.65 -10.33
CA VAL A 40 18.44 5.67 -10.39
C VAL A 40 19.70 6.33 -10.96
N SER A 41 19.55 7.19 -11.96
CA SER A 41 20.64 7.93 -12.59
C SER A 41 20.14 9.23 -13.21
N GLY A 42 21.03 9.96 -13.90
CA GLY A 42 20.68 11.19 -14.64
C GLY A 42 19.76 10.97 -15.82
N THR A 43 19.55 9.72 -16.21
CA THR A 43 18.77 9.33 -17.39
C THR A 43 17.75 8.23 -17.10
N ALA A 44 17.60 7.80 -15.83
CA ALA A 44 16.75 6.68 -15.50
C ALA A 44 16.11 6.82 -14.12
N CYS A 45 14.84 6.43 -14.06
CA CYS A 45 14.03 6.32 -12.86
C CYS A 45 13.49 4.89 -12.76
N ARG A 46 13.05 4.45 -11.59
CA ARG A 46 12.29 3.19 -11.42
C ARG A 46 11.06 3.47 -10.57
N CYS A 47 9.98 2.73 -10.74
CA CYS A 47 8.83 2.88 -9.86
C CYS A 47 9.17 2.46 -8.42
N LYS A 48 8.51 3.10 -7.45
CA LYS A 48 8.50 2.63 -6.06
C LYS A 48 7.80 1.26 -5.98
N LEU A 49 8.02 0.52 -4.90
CA LEU A 49 7.26 -0.70 -4.63
C LEU A 49 5.76 -0.38 -4.55
N GLY A 50 4.92 -1.31 -5.02
CA GLY A 50 3.47 -1.11 -5.17
C GLY A 50 3.07 -0.33 -6.42
N PHE A 51 4.01 0.04 -7.30
CA PHE A 51 3.73 0.73 -8.54
C PHE A 51 4.30 -0.02 -9.75
N SER A 52 3.58 0.07 -10.86
CA SER A 52 3.90 -0.63 -12.11
C SER A 52 4.45 0.33 -13.17
N PRO A 53 5.29 -0.17 -14.10
CA PRO A 53 5.83 -1.53 -14.14
C PRO A 53 6.96 -1.77 -13.13
N PRO A 54 6.94 -2.88 -12.36
CA PRO A 54 8.00 -3.21 -11.41
C PRO A 54 9.31 -3.46 -12.16
N ASP A 55 10.43 -3.08 -11.54
CA ASP A 55 11.80 -3.30 -12.02
C ASP A 55 12.14 -2.76 -13.43
N LYS A 56 11.25 -2.01 -14.06
CA LYS A 56 11.51 -1.33 -15.34
C LYS A 56 12.17 0.02 -15.09
N LEU A 57 13.24 0.29 -15.84
CA LEU A 57 13.82 1.63 -15.92
C LEU A 57 12.98 2.52 -16.84
N ILE A 58 12.52 3.63 -16.29
CA ILE A 58 11.87 4.72 -17.01
C ILE A 58 12.95 5.66 -17.50
N THR A 59 13.13 5.71 -18.81
CA THR A 59 14.12 6.56 -19.50
C THR A 59 13.50 7.75 -20.24
N SER A 60 12.18 7.95 -20.09
CA SER A 60 11.39 8.99 -20.75
C SER A 60 10.60 9.81 -19.73
N PRO A 61 10.46 11.15 -19.92
CA PRO A 61 9.61 12.00 -19.09
C PRO A 61 8.11 11.67 -19.19
N THR A 62 7.70 10.89 -20.19
CA THR A 62 6.32 10.45 -20.39
C THR A 62 6.01 9.13 -19.67
N GLY A 63 6.96 8.54 -18.95
CA GLY A 63 6.72 7.33 -18.18
C GLY A 63 5.77 7.58 -17.01
N THR A 64 5.01 6.57 -16.64
CA THR A 64 4.11 6.59 -15.48
C THR A 64 4.49 5.50 -14.49
N CYS A 65 4.15 5.73 -13.22
CA CYS A 65 4.19 4.73 -12.17
C CYS A 65 2.80 4.66 -11.57
N ASP A 66 2.01 3.73 -12.10
CA ASP A 66 0.61 3.57 -11.72
C ASP A 66 0.51 2.56 -10.59
N ASP A 67 -0.37 2.84 -9.63
CA ASP A 67 -0.64 1.98 -8.48
C ASP A 67 -0.99 0.56 -8.95
N ILE A 68 -0.38 -0.44 -8.31
CA ILE A 68 -0.71 -1.83 -8.53
C ILE A 68 -1.89 -2.16 -7.63
N ASN A 69 -3.03 -2.54 -8.20
CA ASN A 69 -4.13 -3.04 -7.39
C ASN A 69 -3.90 -4.52 -7.07
N GLU A 70 -3.30 -4.82 -5.91
CA GLU A 70 -3.03 -6.20 -5.51
C GLU A 70 -4.31 -6.99 -5.18
N CYS A 71 -5.44 -6.32 -4.95
CA CYS A 71 -6.73 -6.96 -4.68
C CYS A 71 -7.49 -7.35 -5.97
N ALA A 72 -7.04 -6.89 -7.14
CA ALA A 72 -7.65 -7.15 -8.44
C ALA A 72 -6.89 -8.23 -9.23
N ALA A 73 -7.59 -8.87 -10.18
CA ALA A 73 -6.92 -9.75 -11.14
C ALA A 73 -5.92 -8.95 -11.99
N PRO A 74 -4.72 -9.50 -12.30
CA PRO A 74 -4.31 -10.90 -12.14
C PRO A 74 -3.58 -11.22 -10.82
N LEU A 75 -3.23 -10.23 -10.00
CA LEU A 75 -2.39 -10.42 -8.81
C LEU A 75 -3.15 -10.81 -7.54
N LYS A 76 -4.49 -10.67 -7.55
CA LYS A 76 -5.43 -10.90 -6.43
C LYS A 76 -4.83 -11.67 -5.25
N VAL A 77 -4.32 -10.93 -4.28
CA VAL A 77 -3.75 -11.47 -3.05
C VAL A 77 -4.83 -12.16 -2.22
N SER A 78 -4.45 -13.26 -1.57
CA SER A 78 -5.29 -13.95 -0.59
C SER A 78 -5.07 -13.35 0.80
N CYS A 79 -6.14 -12.86 1.43
CA CYS A 79 -6.18 -12.46 2.83
C CYS A 79 -6.56 -13.61 3.78
N GLY A 80 -6.79 -14.81 3.24
CA GLY A 80 -7.31 -15.95 3.99
C GLY A 80 -8.83 -15.89 4.21
N LYS A 81 -9.33 -16.74 5.11
CA LYS A 81 -10.76 -16.90 5.37
C LYS A 81 -11.33 -15.72 6.16
N PHE A 82 -12.60 -15.38 5.90
CA PHE A 82 -13.34 -14.33 6.62
C PHE A 82 -12.62 -12.98 6.63
N ALA A 83 -11.92 -12.67 5.54
CA ALA A 83 -11.18 -11.45 5.37
C ALA A 83 -11.28 -10.94 3.94
N ASP A 84 -11.25 -9.62 3.82
CA ASP A 84 -11.34 -8.90 2.57
C ASP A 84 -10.03 -8.12 2.33
N CYS A 85 -9.65 -8.00 1.05
CA CYS A 85 -8.49 -7.22 0.61
C CYS A 85 -8.95 -5.80 0.26
N GLU A 86 -8.26 -4.81 0.79
CA GLU A 86 -8.48 -3.39 0.53
C GLU A 86 -7.22 -2.78 -0.11
N ASN A 87 -7.37 -2.24 -1.32
CA ASN A 87 -6.28 -1.62 -2.05
C ASN A 87 -5.96 -0.22 -1.51
N THR A 88 -4.68 0.16 -1.49
CA THR A 88 -4.22 1.50 -1.11
C THR A 88 -3.13 1.99 -2.05
N GLU A 89 -2.89 3.29 -2.09
CA GLU A 89 -1.81 3.80 -2.94
C GLU A 89 -0.43 3.26 -2.48
N GLY A 90 0.18 2.45 -3.34
CA GLY A 90 1.46 1.80 -3.15
C GLY A 90 1.45 0.53 -2.28
N SER A 91 0.28 0.02 -1.88
CA SER A 91 0.17 -1.19 -1.05
C SER A 91 -1.27 -1.72 -0.96
N TYR A 92 -1.48 -2.71 -0.11
CA TYR A 92 -2.80 -3.18 0.26
C TYR A 92 -2.79 -3.58 1.73
N TYR A 93 -3.98 -3.74 2.31
CA TYR A 93 -4.14 -4.41 3.59
C TYR A 93 -5.35 -5.31 3.58
N CYS A 94 -5.35 -6.29 4.46
CA CYS A 94 -6.46 -7.16 4.71
C CYS A 94 -7.24 -6.67 5.93
N THR A 95 -8.55 -6.84 5.92
CA THR A 95 -9.42 -6.61 7.07
C THR A 95 -10.29 -7.83 7.30
N CYS A 96 -10.69 -8.08 8.56
CA CYS A 96 -11.70 -9.10 8.80
C CYS A 96 -13.04 -8.66 8.19
N SER A 97 -13.72 -9.60 7.53
CA SER A 97 -15.04 -9.37 6.97
C SER A 97 -16.04 -8.95 8.06
N PRO A 98 -17.13 -8.25 7.71
CA PRO A 98 -18.12 -7.81 8.70
C PRO A 98 -18.60 -8.94 9.63
N GLY A 99 -18.52 -8.71 10.94
CA GLY A 99 -18.85 -9.70 11.97
C GLY A 99 -17.66 -10.55 12.46
N TYR A 100 -16.46 -10.30 11.95
CA TYR A 100 -15.22 -10.93 12.39
C TYR A 100 -14.23 -9.86 12.86
N GLU A 101 -13.40 -10.23 13.84
CA GLU A 101 -12.38 -9.35 14.41
C GLU A 101 -11.05 -10.11 14.56
N LEU A 102 -9.93 -9.38 14.51
CA LEU A 102 -8.62 -9.96 14.79
C LEU A 102 -8.51 -10.30 16.27
N GLU A 103 -7.90 -11.44 16.58
CA GLU A 103 -7.62 -11.84 17.97
C GLU A 103 -6.72 -10.82 18.70
N SER A 104 -5.90 -10.08 17.95
CA SER A 104 -5.06 -9.00 18.47
C SER A 104 -5.84 -7.72 18.81
N GLY A 105 -7.13 -7.62 18.45
CA GLY A 105 -7.91 -6.38 18.49
C GLY A 105 -7.52 -5.35 17.42
N GLY A 106 -6.62 -5.71 16.49
CA GLY A 106 -6.25 -4.88 15.35
C GLY A 106 -7.39 -4.76 14.33
N LYS A 107 -7.25 -3.81 13.40
CA LYS A 107 -8.21 -3.62 12.29
C LYS A 107 -7.71 -4.17 10.95
N ASN A 108 -6.41 -4.14 10.75
CA ASN A 108 -5.75 -4.47 9.49
C ASN A 108 -4.58 -5.43 9.73
N PHE A 109 -4.29 -6.23 8.70
CA PHE A 109 -3.17 -7.17 8.66
C PHE A 109 -2.67 -7.34 7.22
N SER A 110 -1.48 -7.89 7.02
CA SER A 110 -0.75 -7.72 5.75
C SER A 110 -0.95 -8.87 4.76
N ASN A 111 -1.26 -10.08 5.22
CA ASN A 111 -1.36 -11.28 4.39
C ASN A 111 -2.06 -12.42 5.14
N GLU A 112 -2.39 -13.51 4.43
CA GLU A 112 -3.04 -14.70 4.99
C GLU A 112 -2.34 -15.31 6.22
N SER A 113 -1.00 -15.21 6.33
CA SER A 113 -0.27 -15.76 7.48
C SER A 113 -0.55 -15.03 8.79
N GLU A 114 -0.98 -13.77 8.71
CA GLU A 114 -1.37 -12.94 9.86
C GLU A 114 -2.88 -13.03 10.18
N ASN A 115 -3.64 -13.77 9.36
CA ASN A 115 -5.07 -13.88 9.53
C ASN A 115 -5.43 -14.62 10.83
N THR A 116 -6.01 -13.87 11.76
CA THR A 116 -6.56 -14.36 13.03
C THR A 116 -8.03 -13.98 13.19
N CYS A 117 -8.74 -13.78 12.07
CA CYS A 117 -10.14 -13.36 12.07
C CYS A 117 -11.03 -14.41 12.73
N ARG A 118 -11.67 -14.04 13.83
CA ARG A 118 -12.64 -14.85 14.57
C ARG A 118 -13.95 -14.09 14.66
N GLY A 119 -15.05 -14.81 14.50
CA GLY A 119 -16.37 -14.24 14.74
C GLY A 119 -16.57 -14.08 16.24
N GLU A 120 -16.98 -12.88 16.67
CA GLU A 120 -17.64 -12.75 17.96
C GLU A 120 -18.82 -13.73 17.94
N SER A 121 -18.87 -14.64 18.92
CA SER A 121 -20.06 -15.46 19.13
C SER A 121 -21.30 -14.55 19.17
N PRO A 122 -22.50 -15.01 18.77
CA PRO A 122 -23.69 -14.18 18.53
C PRO A 122 -24.31 -13.48 19.76
N LEU A 123 -23.51 -13.14 20.78
CA LEU A 123 -23.93 -12.67 22.10
C LEU A 123 -23.37 -11.29 22.48
N SER A 124 -22.94 -10.44 21.55
CA SER A 124 -22.64 -9.03 21.84
C SER A 124 -23.40 -8.05 20.92
N PRO A 125 -23.87 -6.89 21.45
CA PRO A 125 -25.19 -6.33 21.13
C PRO A 125 -25.23 -5.30 19.99
N HIS A 126 -24.22 -5.26 19.12
CA HIS A 126 -24.06 -4.17 18.15
C HIS A 126 -23.99 -4.59 16.68
N LEU A 127 -24.75 -5.61 16.24
CA LEU A 127 -25.09 -5.76 14.82
C LEU A 127 -26.58 -6.05 14.58
N PRO A 128 -27.29 -5.27 13.75
CA PRO A 128 -28.63 -5.60 13.30
C PRO A 128 -28.56 -6.74 12.27
N CYS A 129 -29.27 -7.84 12.54
CA CYS A 129 -29.31 -8.97 11.61
C CYS A 129 -30.12 -8.62 10.37
N HIS A 130 -29.50 -8.72 9.19
CA HIS A 130 -30.24 -8.97 7.97
C HIS A 130 -30.11 -10.45 7.58
N GLN A 131 -31.15 -11.18 8.00
CA GLN A 131 -31.74 -12.34 7.32
C GLN A 131 -30.93 -13.65 7.28
N GLN A 132 -30.93 -14.35 8.41
CA GLN A 132 -30.86 -15.82 8.38
C GLN A 132 -32.28 -16.38 8.23
N THR A 133 -32.52 -17.17 7.19
CA THR A 133 -33.65 -18.10 7.15
C THR A 133 -33.11 -19.52 6.95
N GLY A 134 -32.67 -20.09 8.07
CA GLY A 134 -32.30 -21.49 8.37
C GLY A 134 -32.31 -21.62 9.91
N PRO A 135 -32.52 -22.79 10.53
CA PRO A 135 -33.22 -22.91 11.81
C PRO A 135 -32.38 -22.49 13.01
N LEU A 136 -32.26 -21.18 13.22
CA LEU A 136 -32.21 -20.42 14.48
C LEU A 136 -31.46 -19.10 14.26
N SER A 137 -32.15 -18.08 13.74
CA SER A 137 -32.10 -16.72 14.31
C SER A 137 -33.16 -15.84 13.66
N ARG A 138 -34.05 -15.29 14.47
CA ARG A 138 -35.00 -14.26 14.07
C ARG A 138 -34.61 -13.00 14.84
N CYS A 139 -34.27 -11.93 14.12
CA CYS A 139 -34.00 -10.64 14.75
C CYS A 139 -35.21 -9.74 14.54
N GLN A 140 -35.79 -9.29 15.65
CA GLN A 140 -36.89 -8.32 15.68
C GLN A 140 -36.38 -7.07 16.38
N SER A 141 -36.38 -5.95 15.66
CA SER A 141 -36.34 -4.63 16.28
C SER A 141 -37.73 -4.31 16.84
N GLY A 142 -37.78 -3.99 18.13
CA GLY A 142 -39.00 -3.64 18.83
C GLY A 142 -39.56 -2.30 18.36
N GLY A 143 -40.88 -2.29 18.18
CA GLY A 143 -41.75 -1.15 18.47
C GLY A 143 -41.97 -0.14 17.35
N GLY A 144 -43.16 -0.18 16.73
CA GLY A 144 -43.71 1.05 16.14
C GLY A 144 -44.62 0.97 14.93
N ALA A 145 -45.25 -0.15 14.57
CA ALA A 145 -46.40 -0.10 13.65
C ALA A 145 -47.26 -1.37 13.76
N ARG A 146 -48.58 -1.17 13.84
CA ARG A 146 -49.60 -2.23 13.89
C ARG A 146 -49.40 -3.24 12.76
N ALA A 147 -49.24 -4.52 13.09
CA ALA A 147 -49.47 -5.58 12.14
C ALA A 147 -50.99 -5.74 11.91
N PRO A 148 -51.49 -5.75 10.67
CA PRO A 148 -52.87 -6.13 10.41
C PRO A 148 -53.03 -7.63 10.66
N THR A 149 -54.18 -7.98 11.22
CA THR A 149 -54.66 -9.33 11.45
C THR A 149 -54.78 -10.10 10.14
N SER A 150 -54.42 -11.39 10.17
CA SER A 150 -54.68 -12.42 9.16
C SER A 150 -54.01 -12.24 7.79
N GLN A 151 -53.04 -13.10 7.48
CA GLN A 151 -53.04 -13.86 6.23
C GLN A 151 -52.04 -15.02 6.30
N LEU A 152 -52.60 -16.21 6.14
CA LEU A 152 -51.92 -17.48 5.91
C LEU A 152 -51.10 -17.39 4.63
N CYS A 153 -49.79 -17.58 4.68
CA CYS A 153 -49.02 -17.98 3.49
C CYS A 153 -48.81 -19.50 3.57
N ALA A 154 -49.68 -20.20 2.85
CA ALA A 154 -49.59 -21.61 2.54
C ALA A 154 -48.41 -21.88 1.60
N TRP A 155 -47.71 -23.00 1.80
CA TRP A 155 -46.84 -23.57 0.77
C TRP A 155 -47.22 -25.04 0.56
N ARG A 156 -47.69 -25.33 -0.66
CA ARG A 156 -47.96 -26.67 -1.19
C ARG A 156 -46.63 -27.34 -1.58
N TRP A 157 -46.56 -28.64 -1.35
CA TRP A 157 -45.57 -29.53 -1.93
C TRP A 157 -45.76 -29.60 -3.45
N LEU A 158 -44.67 -29.48 -4.20
CA LEU A 158 -44.54 -30.04 -5.54
C LEU A 158 -43.26 -30.89 -5.53
N GLU A 159 -43.37 -32.02 -6.24
CA GLU A 159 -42.55 -33.25 -6.21
C GLU A 159 -41.03 -33.06 -6.28
#